data_AF-A0A1B1Z8J4-F1
#
_entry.id   AF-A0A1B1Z8J4-F1
#
_cell.length_a   1.000
_cell.length_b   1.000
_cell.length_c   1.000
_cell.angle_alpha   90.00
_cell.angle_beta   90.00
_cell.angle_gamma   90.00
#
_symmetry.space_group_name_H-M   'P 1'
#
loop_
_entity.id
_entity.type
_entity.pdbx_description
1 polymer ?
#
loop_
_entity_poly.entity_id
_entity_poly.type
_entity_poly.pdbx_seq_one_letter_code
_entity_poly.pdbx_strand_id
1 'polypeptide(L)'
;MENYIDLMKQVSELSDSALEGLEHVKQMLNEGNIESALILSGDFTQAFYQMEKTCGLIAKNQLSDELRNQTISLRESINVLVSAFEVSQYSRAQEVIQFNVLPAYKKWQSLLQGDFRQYILN
;
A
#
# COMPACT_ATOMS: atom_id res chain seq x y z
N MET A 1 22.32 10.19 -6.26
CA MET A 1 21.14 9.39 -6.64
C MET A 1 21.44 7.90 -6.57
N GLU A 2 22.66 7.43 -6.86
CA GLU A 2 23.10 6.04 -6.57
C GLU A 2 22.72 5.57 -5.15
N ASN A 3 22.88 6.43 -4.15
CA ASN A 3 22.57 6.12 -2.74
C ASN A 3 21.08 5.78 -2.43
N TYR A 4 20.15 5.98 -3.38
CA TYR A 4 18.73 5.67 -3.18
C TYR A 4 18.19 4.59 -4.14
N ILE A 5 18.99 4.12 -5.11
CA ILE A 5 18.55 3.10 -6.08
C ILE A 5 18.15 1.81 -5.36
N ASP A 6 18.94 1.38 -4.38
CA ASP A 6 18.64 0.16 -3.60
C ASP A 6 17.36 0.34 -2.78
N LEU A 7 17.11 1.53 -2.24
CA LEU A 7 15.86 1.83 -1.52
C LEU A 7 14.66 1.84 -2.47
N MET A 8 14.80 2.36 -3.69
CA MET A 8 13.73 2.33 -4.71
C MET A 8 13.41 0.89 -5.13
N LYS A 9 14.43 0.03 -5.29
CA LYS A 9 14.23 -1.40 -5.58
C LYS A 9 13.51 -2.12 -4.44
N GLN A 10 13.99 -1.94 -3.20
CA GLN A 10 13.35 -2.53 -2.02
C GLN A 10 11.90 -2.09 -1.85
N VAL A 11 11.60 -0.81 -2.08
CA VAL A 11 10.22 -0.30 -2.02
C VAL A 11 9.37 -0.88 -3.16
N SER A 12 9.93 -1.08 -4.35
CA SER A 12 9.21 -1.72 -5.46
C SER A 12 8.86 -3.17 -5.13
N GLU A 13 9.85 -3.96 -4.69
CA GLU A 13 9.66 -5.37 -4.31
C GLU A 13 8.67 -5.52 -3.14
N LEU A 14 8.78 -4.65 -2.13
CA LEU A 14 7.83 -4.62 -1.01
C LEU A 14 6.43 -4.21 -1.47
N SER A 15 6.30 -3.34 -2.47
CA SER A 15 5.00 -2.95 -3.01
C SER A 15 4.29 -4.12 -3.71
N ASP A 16 5.04 -4.95 -4.43
CA ASP A 16 4.49 -6.13 -5.09
C ASP A 16 4.01 -7.15 -4.06
N SER A 17 4.85 -7.44 -3.04
CA SER A 17 4.51 -8.38 -1.97
C SER A 17 3.33 -7.89 -1.12
N ALA A 18 3.24 -6.59 -0.85
CA ALA A 18 2.13 -6.01 -0.10
C ALA A 18 0.82 -6.00 -0.90
N LEU A 19 0.86 -5.89 -2.23
CA LEU A 19 -0.32 -6.06 -3.06
C LEU A 19 -0.86 -7.50 -2.96
N GLU A 20 0.01 -8.50 -3.07
CA GLU A 20 -0.37 -9.90 -2.91
C GLU A 20 -0.97 -10.13 -1.51
N GLY A 21 -0.32 -9.61 -0.46
CA GLY A 21 -0.83 -9.68 0.91
C GLY A 21 -2.23 -9.09 1.05
N LEU A 22 -2.50 -7.92 0.44
CA LEU A 22 -3.82 -7.30 0.45
C LEU A 22 -4.88 -8.13 -0.29
N GLU A 23 -4.52 -8.75 -1.41
CA GLU A 23 -5.40 -9.66 -2.15
C GLU A 23 -5.72 -10.92 -1.32
N HIS A 24 -4.75 -11.43 -0.56
CA HIS A 24 -4.95 -12.51 0.40
C HIS A 24 -5.85 -12.12 1.57
N VAL A 25 -5.71 -10.92 2.15
CA VAL A 25 -6.64 -10.41 3.18
C VAL A 25 -8.07 -10.44 2.67
N LYS A 26 -8.29 -9.94 1.44
CA LYS A 26 -9.62 -9.96 0.81
C LYS A 26 -10.17 -11.37 0.70
N GLN A 27 -9.34 -12.32 0.25
CA GLN A 27 -9.74 -13.72 0.12
C GLN A 27 -10.11 -14.32 1.48
N MET A 28 -9.28 -14.14 2.51
CA MET A 28 -9.55 -14.64 3.86
C MET A 28 -10.86 -14.09 4.43
N LEU A 29 -11.17 -12.81 4.20
CA LEU A 29 -12.46 -12.24 4.58
C LEU A 29 -13.64 -12.91 3.86
N ASN A 30 -13.51 -13.19 2.56
CA ASN A 30 -14.54 -13.91 1.80
C ASN A 30 -14.79 -15.33 2.33
N GLU A 31 -13.73 -15.97 2.83
CA GLU A 31 -13.74 -17.32 3.40
C GLU A 31 -14.18 -17.35 4.88
N GLY A 32 -14.38 -16.18 5.50
CA GLY A 32 -14.73 -16.06 6.92
C GLY A 32 -13.55 -16.28 7.88
N ASN A 33 -12.31 -16.32 7.38
CA ASN A 33 -11.10 -16.42 8.20
C ASN A 33 -10.70 -15.03 8.73
N ILE A 34 -11.48 -14.53 9.67
CA ILE A 34 -11.39 -13.15 10.18
C ILE A 34 -10.08 -12.90 10.95
N GLU A 35 -9.66 -13.83 11.82
CA GLU A 35 -8.47 -13.65 12.64
C GLU A 35 -7.20 -13.55 11.78
N SER A 36 -7.05 -14.45 10.80
CA SER A 36 -5.90 -14.40 9.88
C SER A 36 -5.93 -13.15 9.00
N ALA A 37 -7.12 -12.74 8.55
CA ALA A 37 -7.29 -11.50 7.78
C ALA A 37 -6.88 -10.28 8.60
N LEU A 38 -7.23 -10.22 9.89
CA LEU A 38 -6.84 -9.14 10.80
C LEU A 38 -5.32 -9.05 10.92
N ILE A 39 -4.66 -10.18 11.21
CA ILE A 39 -3.20 -10.25 11.36
C ILE A 39 -2.52 -9.76 10.07
N LEU A 40 -2.88 -10.33 8.93
CA LEU A 40 -2.26 -9.98 7.65
C LEU A 40 -2.57 -8.53 7.23
N SER A 41 -3.73 -7.99 7.60
CA SER A 41 -4.05 -6.57 7.37
C SER A 41 -3.17 -5.63 8.20
N GLY A 42 -2.76 -6.05 9.40
CA GLY A 42 -1.79 -5.34 10.23
C GLY A 42 -0.41 -5.30 9.58
N ASP A 43 0.05 -6.45 9.08
CA ASP A 43 1.32 -6.56 8.36
C ASP A 43 1.33 -5.69 7.08
N PHE A 44 0.24 -5.72 6.31
CA PHE A 44 0.05 -4.85 5.15
C PHE A 44 0.12 -3.36 5.53
N THR A 45 -0.57 -2.96 6.60
CA THR A 45 -0.59 -1.56 7.07
C THR A 45 0.81 -1.11 7.48
N GLN A 46 1.56 -1.96 8.18
CA GLN A 46 2.93 -1.70 8.58
C GLN A 46 3.88 -1.60 7.37
N ALA A 47 3.72 -2.48 6.39
CA ALA A 47 4.49 -2.46 5.15
C ALA A 47 4.25 -1.15 4.39
N PHE A 48 2.99 -0.72 4.24
CA PHE A 48 2.65 0.54 3.60
C PHE A 48 3.25 1.74 4.33
N TYR A 49 3.14 1.79 5.67
CA TYR A 49 3.75 2.85 6.47
C TYR A 49 5.26 2.96 6.23
N GLN A 50 5.96 1.83 6.17
CA GLN A 50 7.40 1.81 5.91
C GLN A 50 7.73 2.29 4.49
N MET A 51 6.96 1.86 3.48
CA MET A 51 7.13 2.33 2.10
C MET A 51 6.90 3.83 1.97
N GLU A 52 5.83 4.34 2.58
CA GLU A 52 5.49 5.76 2.60
C GLU A 52 6.62 6.59 3.21
N LYS A 53 7.16 6.16 4.35
CA LYS A 53 8.29 6.82 5.00
C LYS A 53 9.53 6.83 4.11
N THR A 54 9.87 5.69 3.49
CA THR A 54 11.01 5.58 2.58
C THR A 54 10.83 6.46 1.35
N CYS A 55 9.62 6.48 0.76
CA CYS A 55 9.28 7.38 -0.33
C CYS A 55 9.48 8.84 0.09
N GLY A 56 9.07 9.23 1.30
CA GLY A 56 9.31 10.58 1.84
C GLY A 56 10.79 10.97 1.92
N LEU A 57 11.70 10.02 2.19
CA LEU A 57 13.15 10.24 2.20
C LEU A 57 13.70 10.45 0.79
N ILE A 58 13.19 9.69 -0.19
CA ILE A 58 13.53 9.81 -1.62
C ILE A 58 12.96 11.13 -2.19
N ALA A 59 11.77 11.53 -1.73
CA ALA A 59 10.91 12.54 -2.34
C ALA A 59 11.27 14.01 -2.06
N LYS A 60 12.47 14.38 -1.62
CA LYS A 60 12.70 15.77 -1.20
C LYS A 60 12.48 16.83 -2.29
N ASN A 61 12.40 16.45 -3.58
CA ASN A 61 11.77 17.20 -4.70
C ASN A 61 11.57 16.34 -5.99
N GLN A 62 11.64 15.01 -5.89
CA GLN A 62 11.79 14.13 -7.07
C GLN A 62 10.56 13.32 -7.45
N LEU A 63 9.63 13.08 -6.50
CA LEU A 63 8.39 12.38 -6.78
C LEU A 63 7.32 13.34 -7.26
N SER A 64 6.51 12.86 -8.20
CA SER A 64 5.40 13.61 -8.78
C SER A 64 4.36 14.02 -7.72
N ASP A 65 3.73 15.18 -7.92
CA ASP A 65 2.61 15.59 -7.08
C ASP A 65 1.44 14.60 -7.16
N GLU A 66 1.29 13.93 -8.30
CA GLU A 66 0.30 12.87 -8.47
C GLU A 66 0.56 11.69 -7.52
N LEU A 67 1.81 11.19 -7.44
CA LEU A 67 2.17 10.13 -6.51
C LEU A 67 1.97 10.56 -5.05
N ARG A 68 2.31 11.80 -4.69
CA ARG A 68 2.08 12.32 -3.32
C ARG A 68 0.59 12.34 -2.96
N ASN A 69 -0.24 12.89 -3.84
CA ASN A 69 -1.69 12.95 -3.64
C ASN A 69 -2.28 11.54 -3.56
N GLN A 70 -1.81 10.62 -4.42
CA GLN A 70 -2.26 9.24 -4.38
C GLN A 70 -1.81 8.51 -3.10
N THR A 71 -0.62 8.84 -2.57
CA THR A 71 -0.13 8.31 -1.28
C THR A 71 -1.05 8.74 -0.13
N ILE A 72 -1.47 10.01 -0.11
CA ILE A 72 -2.44 10.52 0.87
C ILE A 72 -3.78 9.79 0.74
N SER A 73 -4.32 9.67 -0.47
CA SER A 73 -5.60 8.99 -0.72
C SER A 73 -5.57 7.51 -0.32
N LEU A 74 -4.45 6.82 -0.55
CA LEU A 74 -4.27 5.44 -0.11
C LEU A 74 -4.21 5.35 1.42
N ARG A 75 -3.46 6.23 2.09
CA ARG A 75 -3.42 6.30 3.56
C ARG A 75 -4.82 6.49 4.15
N GLU A 76 -5.61 7.40 3.60
CA GLU A 76 -6.99 7.64 4.04
C GLU A 76 -7.87 6.39 3.87
N SER A 77 -7.73 5.69 2.74
CA SER A 77 -8.46 4.44 2.49
C SER A 77 -8.06 3.33 3.48
N ILE A 78 -6.77 3.24 3.83
CA ILE A 78 -6.26 2.30 4.83
C ILE A 78 -6.78 2.66 6.22
N ASN A 79 -6.86 3.94 6.58
CA ASN A 79 -7.43 4.35 7.86
C ASN A 79 -8.91 3.93 7.97
N VAL A 80 -9.69 4.06 6.89
CA VAL A 80 -11.09 3.58 6.87
C VAL A 80 -11.16 2.06 7.05
N LEU A 81 -10.22 1.30 6.45
CA LEU A 81 -10.13 -0.14 6.63
C LEU A 81 -9.83 -0.51 8.08
N VAL A 82 -8.81 0.11 8.68
CA VAL A 82 -8.42 -0.13 10.09
C VAL A 82 -9.61 0.16 11.00
N SER A 83 -10.29 1.29 10.83
CA SER A 83 -11.48 1.61 11.64
C SER A 83 -12.58 0.56 11.51
N ALA A 84 -12.80 0.00 10.31
CA ALA A 84 -13.79 -1.08 10.13
C ALA A 84 -13.40 -2.35 10.92
N PHE A 85 -12.12 -2.70 10.96
CA PHE A 85 -11.62 -3.80 11.77
C PHE A 85 -11.75 -3.55 13.27
N GLU A 86 -11.41 -2.34 13.75
CA GLU A 86 -11.49 -1.95 15.17
C GLU A 86 -12.90 -2.09 15.74
N VAL A 87 -13.93 -1.76 14.95
CA VAL A 87 -15.34 -1.91 15.36
C VAL A 87 -15.96 -3.24 14.92
N SER A 88 -15.15 -4.22 14.52
CA SER A 88 -15.57 -5.56 14.10
C SER A 88 -16.60 -5.59 12.96
N GLN A 89 -16.59 -4.58 12.08
CA GLN A 89 -17.45 -4.50 10.90
C GLN A 89 -16.77 -5.19 9.69
N TYR A 90 -16.63 -6.51 9.73
CA TYR A 90 -15.83 -7.24 8.73
C TYR A 90 -16.42 -7.21 7.31
N SER A 91 -17.75 -7.19 7.15
CA SER A 91 -18.37 -6.98 5.83
C SER A 91 -18.04 -5.59 5.28
N ARG A 92 -17.95 -4.58 6.15
CA ARG A 92 -17.52 -3.23 5.75
C ARG A 92 -16.03 -3.23 5.37
N ALA A 93 -15.18 -3.92 6.13
CA ALA A 93 -13.76 -4.06 5.80
C ALA A 93 -13.57 -4.70 4.41
N GLN A 94 -14.35 -5.73 4.09
CA GLN A 94 -14.35 -6.38 2.77
C GLN A 94 -14.73 -5.41 1.65
N GLU A 95 -15.82 -4.63 1.82
CA GLU A 95 -16.21 -3.59 0.87
C GLU A 95 -15.11 -2.54 0.68
N VAL A 96 -14.55 -2.05 1.78
CA VAL A 96 -13.50 -1.02 1.76
C VAL A 96 -12.25 -1.54 1.05
N ILE A 97 -11.84 -2.79 1.27
CA ILE A 97 -10.74 -3.39 0.52
C ILE A 97 -11.06 -3.43 -0.98
N GLN A 98 -12.25 -3.92 -1.34
CA GLN A 98 -12.63 -4.12 -2.74
C GLN A 98 -12.77 -2.82 -3.53
N PHE A 99 -13.38 -1.80 -2.93
CA PHE A 99 -13.79 -0.58 -3.64
C PHE A 99 -12.92 0.64 -3.35
N ASN A 100 -12.08 0.60 -2.31
CA ASN A 100 -11.23 1.72 -1.91
C ASN A 100 -9.75 1.34 -1.90
N VAL A 101 -9.33 0.46 -0.99
CA VAL A 101 -7.90 0.19 -0.74
C VAL A 101 -7.23 -0.46 -1.95
N LEU A 102 -7.80 -1.53 -2.49
CA LEU A 102 -7.17 -2.27 -3.60
C LEU A 102 -7.06 -1.42 -4.88
N PRO A 103 -8.11 -0.69 -5.33
CA PRO A 103 -7.98 0.23 -6.45
C PRO A 103 -6.96 1.36 -6.19
N ALA A 104 -7.00 1.98 -5.00
CA ALA A 104 -6.07 3.05 -4.65
C ALA A 104 -4.62 2.57 -4.60
N TYR A 105 -4.39 1.35 -4.10
CA TYR A 105 -3.09 0.71 -4.02
C TYR A 105 -2.52 0.43 -5.41
N LYS A 106 -3.31 -0.19 -6.31
CA LYS A 106 -2.87 -0.48 -7.68
C LYS A 106 -2.51 0.80 -8.44
N LYS A 107 -3.29 1.87 -8.26
CA LYS A 107 -2.96 3.18 -8.85
C LYS A 107 -1.67 3.76 -8.26
N TRP A 108 -1.53 3.73 -6.93
CA TRP A 108 -0.33 4.20 -6.23
C TRP A 108 0.93 3.47 -6.69
N GLN A 109 0.88 2.14 -6.75
CA GLN A 109 1.98 1.29 -7.18
C GLN A 109 2.37 1.57 -8.63
N SER A 110 1.40 1.75 -9.53
CA SER A 110 1.70 2.10 -10.93
C SER A 110 2.43 3.44 -11.05
N LEU A 111 2.03 4.46 -10.28
CA LEU A 111 2.69 5.77 -10.27
C LEU A 111 4.09 5.68 -9.67
N LEU A 112 4.23 4.96 -8.56
CA LEU A 112 5.50 4.70 -7.89
C LEU A 112 6.51 4.04 -8.83
N GLN A 113 6.12 2.97 -9.50
CA GLN A 113 6.96 2.29 -10.48
C GLN A 113 7.29 3.20 -11.67
N GLY A 114 6.34 4.03 -12.11
CA GLY A 114 6.57 5.03 -13.17
C GLY A 114 7.65 6.04 -12.78
N ASP A 115 7.57 6.60 -11.58
CA ASP A 115 8.55 7.56 -11.06
C ASP A 115 9.92 6.89 -10.86
N PHE A 116 9.96 5.66 -10.32
CA PHE A 116 11.23 4.95 -10.05
C PHE A 116 11.95 4.44 -11.30
N ARG A 117 11.22 4.07 -12.37
CA ARG A 117 11.83 3.59 -13.62
C ARG A 117 12.81 4.59 -14.24
N GLN A 118 12.59 5.88 -14.03
CA GLN A 118 13.48 6.94 -14.51
C GLN A 118 14.89 6.88 -13.88
N TYR A 119 15.02 6.19 -12.74
CA TYR A 119 16.25 6.14 -11.95
C TYR A 119 16.88 4.75 -11.86
N ILE A 120 16.09 3.67 -12.03
CA ILE A 120 16.58 2.28 -11.92
C ILE A 120 17.17 1.76 -13.24
N LEU A 121 16.72 2.28 -14.39
CA LEU A 121 17.12 1.80 -15.73
C LEU A 121 18.22 2.63 -16.40
N ASN A 122 18.81 3.60 -15.68
CA ASN A 122 19.94 4.41 -16.14
C ASN A 122 21.23 4.03 -15.41
#